data_AF-A0A9D2JTK2-F1
#
_entry.id   AF-A0A9D2JTK2-F1
#
_cell.length_a   1.000
_cell.length_b   1.000
_cell.length_c   1.000
_cell.angle_alpha   90.00
_cell.angle_beta   90.00
_cell.angle_gamma   90.00
#
_symmetry.space_group_name_H-M   'P 1'
#
loop_
_entity.id
_entity.type
_entity.pdbx_description
1 polymer ?
#
loop_
_entity_poly.entity_id
_entity_poly.type
_entity_poly.pdbx_seq_one_letter_code
_entity_poly.pdbx_strand_id
1 'polypeptide(L)'
;MMNYIKSEFYRITHTRDFYGYTALLIALSVLANLAICLVGETYATTSFSFSNLVANPMTFGFMGALTAGLLYEGSRKNGNLKNTIAFGVTRRKIFLGQCLVSLLAAGTAMIFTLAAWISSAILLLENRGPVKLSHLLWEVPAVILIAAACMVSQILFMEFFDKTYVSIVLWLAIWFLIPKVLFYLSFSIDFLIPIALWFPENLFSTYLSHINTQECITAWDTSQGMIRCLIMGGAGTLLFTLSGLVLLKKKDL
;
A
#
# COMPACT_ATOMS: atom_id res chain seq x y z
N MET A 1 16.80 15.53 -14.12
CA MET A 1 15.92 14.92 -13.09
C MET A 1 14.70 15.77 -12.86
N MET A 2 14.86 17.02 -12.43
CA MET A 2 13.73 17.92 -12.14
C MET A 2 12.73 18.06 -13.29
N ASN A 3 13.20 18.20 -14.54
CA ASN A 3 12.31 18.34 -15.70
C ASN A 3 11.51 17.06 -15.98
N TYR A 4 12.11 15.88 -15.77
CA TYR A 4 11.41 14.60 -15.90
C TYR A 4 10.35 14.45 -14.81
N ILE A 5 10.69 14.75 -13.56
CA ILE A 5 9.75 14.73 -12.43
C ILE A 5 8.57 15.67 -12.70
N LYS A 6 8.82 16.90 -13.15
CA LYS A 6 7.76 17.84 -13.54
C LYS A 6 6.86 17.28 -14.64
N SER A 7 7.44 16.64 -15.65
CA SER A 7 6.69 15.98 -16.73
C SER A 7 5.83 14.83 -16.22
N GLU A 8 6.34 14.01 -15.30
CA GLU A 8 5.58 12.91 -14.68
C GLU A 8 4.43 13.45 -13.83
N PHE A 9 4.68 14.49 -13.03
CA PHE A 9 3.62 15.19 -12.29
C PHE A 9 2.53 15.74 -13.19
N TYR A 10 2.93 16.37 -14.30
CA TYR A 10 1.99 16.87 -15.29
C TYR A 10 1.16 15.74 -15.89
N ARG A 11 1.81 14.61 -16.25
CA ARG A 11 1.10 13.44 -16.78
C ARG A 11 0.05 12.94 -15.80
N ILE A 12 0.42 12.68 -14.54
CA ILE A 12 -0.48 12.11 -13.53
C ILE A 12 -1.66 13.05 -13.25
N THR A 13 -1.39 14.35 -13.09
CA THR A 13 -2.44 15.36 -12.82
C THR A 13 -3.39 15.59 -14.00
N HIS A 14 -3.07 15.11 -15.21
CA HIS A 14 -3.93 15.20 -16.38
C HIS A 14 -4.47 13.84 -16.84
N THR A 15 -4.11 12.74 -16.16
CA THR A 15 -4.60 11.40 -16.48
C THR A 15 -5.97 11.19 -15.84
N ARG A 16 -7.01 11.01 -16.67
CA ARG A 16 -8.39 10.78 -16.21
C ARG A 16 -8.52 9.54 -15.33
N ASP A 17 -7.74 8.50 -15.63
CA ASP A 17 -7.79 7.21 -14.92
C ASP A 17 -7.47 7.37 -13.43
N PHE A 18 -6.54 8.26 -13.07
CA PHE A 18 -6.16 8.51 -11.67
C PHE A 18 -7.30 9.19 -10.88
N TYR A 19 -7.97 10.17 -11.47
CA TYR A 19 -9.14 10.81 -10.84
C TYR A 19 -10.33 9.87 -10.77
N GLY A 20 -10.58 9.10 -11.82
CA GLY A 20 -11.64 8.09 -11.84
C GLY A 20 -11.42 7.03 -10.75
N TYR A 21 -10.19 6.53 -10.62
CA TYR A 21 -9.81 5.60 -9.54
C TYR A 21 -10.01 6.22 -8.15
N THR A 22 -9.53 7.44 -7.92
CA THR A 22 -9.67 8.11 -6.61
C THR A 22 -11.15 8.38 -6.27
N ALA A 23 -11.93 8.84 -7.24
CA ALA A 23 -13.37 9.07 -7.07
C ALA A 23 -14.13 7.77 -6.80
N LEU A 24 -13.76 6.67 -7.48
CA LEU A 24 -14.31 5.34 -7.23
C LEU A 24 -14.01 4.88 -5.80
N LEU A 25 -12.78 5.03 -5.33
CA LEU A 25 -12.41 4.69 -3.95
C LEU A 25 -13.19 5.49 -2.91
N ILE A 26 -13.36 6.80 -3.14
CA ILE A 26 -14.18 7.68 -2.29
C ILE A 26 -15.63 7.18 -2.27
N ALA A 27 -16.21 6.90 -3.45
CA ALA A 27 -17.57 6.42 -3.57
C ALA A 27 -17.77 5.08 -2.85
N LEU A 28 -16.86 4.12 -3.04
CA LEU A 28 -16.88 2.83 -2.34
C LEU A 28 -16.75 2.98 -0.83
N SER A 29 -15.92 3.92 -0.36
CA SER A 29 -15.76 4.22 1.07
C SER A 29 -17.06 4.70 1.70
N VAL A 30 -17.75 5.64 1.04
CA VAL A 30 -19.04 6.16 1.51
C VAL A 30 -20.12 5.09 1.42
N LEU A 31 -20.16 4.32 0.33
CA LEU A 31 -21.13 3.24 0.14
C LEU A 31 -20.97 2.13 1.17
N ALA A 32 -19.74 1.79 1.57
CA ALA A 32 -19.47 0.80 2.62
C ALA A 32 -20.09 1.25 3.96
N ASN A 33 -19.88 2.51 4.36
CA ASN A 33 -20.48 3.06 5.58
C ASN A 33 -22.01 3.18 5.49
N LEU A 34 -22.53 3.52 4.31
CA LEU A 34 -23.97 3.56 4.07
C LEU A 34 -24.60 2.15 4.17
N ALA A 35 -23.94 1.13 3.62
CA ALA A 35 -24.37 -0.26 3.74
C ALA A 35 -24.39 -0.71 5.21
N ILE A 36 -23.36 -0.36 6.00
CA ILE A 36 -23.33 -0.66 7.44
C ILE A 36 -24.50 0.03 8.17
N CYS A 37 -24.82 1.28 7.81
CA CYS A 37 -25.96 2.00 8.37
C CYS A 37 -27.30 1.30 8.08
N LEU A 38 -27.48 0.77 6.86
CA LEU A 38 -28.71 0.10 6.44
C LEU A 38 -28.88 -1.32 7.01
N VAL A 39 -27.79 -2.03 7.33
CA VAL A 39 -27.83 -3.45 7.74
C VAL A 39 -28.23 -3.65 9.21
N GLY A 40 -28.21 -2.61 10.06
CA GLY A 40 -28.96 -2.61 11.33
C GLY A 40 -28.19 -2.26 12.62
N GLU A 41 -28.98 -2.06 13.69
CA GLU A 41 -28.59 -1.39 14.94
C GLU A 41 -27.39 -2.01 15.69
N THR A 42 -27.12 -3.31 15.54
CA THR A 42 -26.03 -3.97 16.27
C THR A 42 -24.64 -3.65 15.69
N TYR A 43 -24.55 -3.35 14.39
CA TYR A 43 -23.29 -3.09 13.68
C TYR A 43 -23.14 -1.64 13.19
N ALA A 44 -24.17 -0.81 13.33
CA ALA A 44 -24.18 0.61 12.97
C ALA A 44 -23.33 1.50 13.90
N THR A 45 -22.15 1.03 14.27
CA THR A 45 -21.22 1.71 15.18
C THR A 45 -19.93 2.11 14.47
N THR A 46 -19.38 3.28 14.81
CA THR A 46 -18.12 3.75 14.23
C THR A 46 -16.96 2.78 14.49
N SER A 47 -16.99 2.06 15.61
CA SER A 47 -15.99 1.03 15.92
C SER A 47 -15.98 -0.12 14.91
N PHE A 48 -17.14 -0.56 14.40
CA PHE A 48 -17.20 -1.62 13.39
C PHE A 48 -16.60 -1.16 12.06
N SER A 49 -16.96 0.05 11.61
CA SER A 49 -16.37 0.65 10.40
C SER A 49 -14.85 0.79 10.50
N PHE A 50 -14.34 1.38 11.59
CA PHE A 50 -12.90 1.55 11.77
C PHE A 50 -12.17 0.22 11.94
N SER A 51 -12.77 -0.75 12.63
CA SER A 51 -12.15 -2.08 12.80
C SER A 51 -11.87 -2.78 11.47
N ASN A 52 -12.70 -2.62 10.45
CA ASN A 52 -12.48 -3.25 9.13
C ASN A 52 -11.18 -2.77 8.47
N LEU A 53 -10.83 -1.50 8.63
CA LEU A 53 -9.60 -0.93 8.08
C LEU A 53 -8.40 -1.28 8.95
N VAL A 54 -8.51 -1.02 10.26
CA VAL A 54 -7.43 -1.24 11.25
C VAL A 54 -7.05 -2.73 11.32
N ALA A 55 -8.02 -3.64 11.17
CA ALA A 55 -7.76 -5.08 11.17
C ALA A 55 -6.96 -5.57 9.95
N ASN A 56 -6.94 -4.81 8.85
CA ASN A 56 -6.25 -5.21 7.62
C ASN A 56 -5.29 -4.11 7.11
N PRO A 57 -4.17 -3.85 7.82
CA PRO A 57 -3.24 -2.78 7.44
C PRO A 57 -2.58 -2.99 6.08
N MET A 58 -2.50 -4.24 5.61
CA MET A 58 -1.97 -4.58 4.29
C MET A 58 -2.81 -4.04 3.13
N THR A 59 -4.05 -3.61 3.38
CA THR A 59 -4.88 -2.92 2.39
C THR A 59 -4.23 -1.64 1.88
N PHE A 60 -3.55 -0.87 2.73
CA PHE A 60 -2.76 0.30 2.32
C PHE A 60 -1.65 -0.06 1.34
N GLY A 61 -0.94 -1.15 1.61
CA GLY A 61 0.10 -1.67 0.72
C GLY A 61 -0.44 -2.15 -0.63
N PHE A 62 -1.58 -2.85 -0.60
CA PHE A 62 -2.28 -3.30 -1.80
C PHE A 62 -2.76 -2.12 -2.65
N MET A 63 -3.39 -1.11 -2.06
CA MET A 63 -3.81 0.11 -2.75
C MET A 63 -2.63 0.90 -3.32
N GLY A 64 -1.49 0.93 -2.62
CA GLY A 64 -0.24 1.50 -3.13
C GLY A 64 0.25 0.78 -4.39
N ALA A 65 0.29 -0.56 -4.37
CA ALA A 65 0.68 -1.35 -5.54
C ALA A 65 -0.31 -1.22 -6.71
N LEU A 66 -1.61 -1.18 -6.44
CA LEU A 66 -2.64 -0.93 -7.46
C LEU A 66 -2.45 0.46 -8.11
N THR A 67 -2.18 1.49 -7.30
CA THR A 67 -1.93 2.85 -7.80
C THR A 67 -0.71 2.86 -8.72
N ALA A 68 0.39 2.20 -8.34
CA ALA A 68 1.55 2.03 -9.21
C ALA A 68 1.20 1.33 -10.53
N GLY A 69 0.39 0.27 -10.47
CA GLY A 69 -0.04 -0.45 -11.66
C GLY A 69 -0.86 0.41 -12.61
N LEU A 70 -1.87 1.11 -12.10
CA LEU A 70 -2.73 1.99 -12.89
C LEU A 70 -1.93 3.11 -13.58
N LEU A 71 -0.97 3.72 -12.87
CA LEU A 71 -0.19 4.83 -13.39
C LEU A 71 0.79 4.43 -14.50
N TYR A 72 1.33 3.20 -14.46
CA TYR A 72 2.43 2.80 -15.33
C TYR A 72 2.11 1.69 -16.34
N GLU A 73 0.97 1.01 -16.22
CA GLU A 73 0.54 0.01 -17.21
C GLU A 73 0.36 0.63 -18.61
N GLY A 74 -0.30 1.80 -18.69
CA GLY A 74 -0.51 2.52 -19.96
C GLY A 74 0.78 3.04 -20.60
N SER A 75 1.75 3.44 -19.77
CA SER A 75 3.06 3.91 -20.23
C SER A 75 3.87 2.79 -20.93
N ARG A 76 3.60 1.51 -20.62
CA ARG A 76 4.22 0.37 -21.30
C ARG A 76 3.50 -0.05 -22.56
N LYS A 77 2.16 -0.10 -22.54
CA LYS A 77 1.36 -0.44 -23.73
C LYS A 77 1.66 0.49 -24.90
N ASN A 78 1.93 1.75 -24.62
CA ASN A 78 2.18 2.77 -25.65
C ASN A 78 3.65 2.91 -26.06
N GLY A 79 4.58 2.10 -25.50
CA GLY A 79 6.00 2.15 -25.85
C GLY A 79 6.76 3.40 -25.41
N ASN A 80 6.13 4.28 -24.61
CA ASN A 80 6.68 5.58 -24.21
C ASN A 80 8.03 5.47 -23.49
N LEU A 81 8.27 4.37 -22.77
CA LEU A 81 9.54 4.11 -22.09
C LEU A 81 10.73 4.12 -23.08
N LYS A 82 10.56 3.58 -24.28
CA LYS A 82 11.62 3.53 -25.31
C LYS A 82 11.92 4.92 -25.85
N ASN A 83 10.88 5.74 -26.05
CA ASN A 83 11.03 7.13 -26.49
C ASN A 83 11.77 7.96 -25.44
N THR A 84 11.43 7.84 -24.16
CA THR A 84 12.12 8.57 -23.08
C THR A 84 13.58 8.17 -22.93
N ILE A 85 13.92 6.90 -23.15
CA ILE A 85 15.31 6.42 -23.16
C ILE A 85 16.05 7.00 -24.38
N ALA A 86 15.40 7.07 -25.55
CA ALA A 86 15.97 7.67 -26.77
C ALA A 86 16.26 9.17 -26.62
N PHE A 87 15.50 9.88 -25.78
CA PHE A 87 15.78 11.28 -25.40
C PHE A 87 16.93 11.45 -24.37
N GLY A 88 17.69 10.39 -24.06
CA GLY A 88 18.91 10.45 -23.24
C GLY A 88 18.68 10.38 -21.73
N VAL A 89 17.47 10.02 -21.27
CA VAL A 89 17.19 9.81 -19.84
C VAL A 89 17.53 8.38 -19.44
N THR A 90 18.46 8.21 -18.49
CA THR A 90 18.85 6.89 -17.97
C THR A 90 17.70 6.17 -17.26
N ARG A 91 17.56 4.85 -17.40
CA ARG A 91 16.53 4.04 -16.70
C ARG A 91 16.47 4.27 -15.18
N ARG A 92 17.62 4.38 -14.49
CA ARG A 92 17.68 4.73 -13.06
C ARG A 92 16.95 6.03 -12.71
N LYS A 93 17.05 7.02 -13.60
CA LYS A 93 16.44 8.34 -13.44
C LYS A 93 14.94 8.28 -13.65
N ILE A 94 14.49 7.44 -14.59
CA ILE A 94 13.08 7.13 -14.85
C ILE A 94 12.48 6.48 -13.60
N PHE A 95 13.05 5.36 -13.15
CA PHE A 95 12.59 4.61 -11.98
C PHE A 95 12.46 5.47 -10.72
N LEU A 96 13.48 6.25 -10.37
CA LEU A 96 13.43 7.13 -9.21
C LEU A 96 12.37 8.23 -9.35
N GLY A 97 12.21 8.79 -10.55
CA GLY A 97 11.15 9.74 -10.83
C GLY A 97 9.77 9.11 -10.65
N GLN A 98 9.59 7.89 -11.19
CA GLN A 98 8.34 7.17 -11.09
C GLN A 98 7.96 6.85 -9.64
N CYS A 99 8.91 6.37 -8.84
CA CYS A 99 8.72 6.11 -7.41
C CYS A 99 8.36 7.38 -6.64
N LEU A 100 9.05 8.50 -6.89
CA LEU A 100 8.79 9.76 -6.19
C LEU A 100 7.39 10.32 -6.51
N VAL A 101 7.04 10.39 -7.80
CA VAL A 101 5.76 11.00 -8.22
C VAL A 101 4.60 10.09 -7.81
N SER A 102 4.74 8.78 -7.94
CA SER A 102 3.69 7.84 -7.49
C SER A 102 3.49 7.86 -5.98
N LEU A 103 4.54 8.06 -5.17
CA LEU A 103 4.40 8.14 -3.71
C LEU A 103 3.58 9.36 -3.30
N LEU A 104 3.82 10.49 -3.97
CA LEU A 104 3.08 11.72 -3.75
C LEU A 104 1.63 11.61 -4.25
N ALA A 105 1.41 10.97 -5.41
CA ALA A 105 0.06 10.73 -5.94
C ALA A 105 -0.75 9.75 -5.07
N ALA A 106 -0.14 8.65 -4.64
CA ALA A 106 -0.78 7.70 -3.74
C ALA A 106 -1.07 8.35 -2.37
N GLY A 107 -0.16 9.17 -1.86
CA GLY A 107 -0.35 9.92 -0.62
C GLY A 107 -1.52 10.89 -0.68
N THR A 108 -1.69 11.64 -1.79
CA THR A 108 -2.84 12.54 -1.94
C THR A 108 -4.14 11.77 -2.06
N ALA A 109 -4.18 10.68 -2.86
CA ALA A 109 -5.36 9.83 -2.97
C ALA A 109 -5.75 9.20 -1.62
N MET A 110 -4.76 8.76 -0.82
CA MET A 110 -4.96 8.23 0.53
C MET A 110 -5.58 9.28 1.47
N ILE A 111 -5.11 10.53 1.45
CA ILE A 111 -5.67 11.61 2.28
C ILE A 111 -7.15 11.84 1.97
N PHE A 112 -7.51 11.94 0.68
CA PHE A 112 -8.90 12.19 0.29
C PHE A 112 -9.82 10.99 0.60
N THR A 113 -9.36 9.77 0.36
CA THR A 113 -10.13 8.55 0.63
C THR A 113 -10.34 8.33 2.12
N LEU A 114 -9.30 8.49 2.95
CA LEU A 114 -9.42 8.43 4.41
C LEU A 114 -10.32 9.53 4.96
N ALA A 115 -10.20 10.77 4.47
CA ALA A 115 -11.07 11.87 4.89
C ALA A 115 -12.55 11.58 4.55
N ALA A 116 -12.82 11.02 3.37
CA ALA A 116 -14.17 10.59 2.98
C ALA A 116 -14.68 9.43 3.85
N TRP A 117 -13.83 8.46 4.18
CA TRP A 117 -14.18 7.35 5.06
C TRP A 117 -14.51 7.84 6.47
N ILE A 118 -13.65 8.66 7.07
CA ILE A 118 -13.84 9.19 8.43
C ILE A 118 -15.08 10.09 8.51
N SER A 119 -15.24 11.00 7.54
CA SER A 119 -16.41 11.90 7.51
C SER A 119 -17.72 11.13 7.34
N SER A 120 -17.78 10.16 6.43
CA SER A 120 -18.96 9.32 6.27
C SER A 120 -19.25 8.48 7.50
N ALA A 121 -18.24 7.88 8.14
CA ALA A 121 -18.43 7.12 9.38
C ALA A 121 -19.00 7.98 10.52
N ILE A 122 -18.47 9.19 10.73
CA ILE A 122 -18.94 10.10 11.80
C ILE A 122 -20.34 10.64 11.52
N LEU A 123 -20.69 10.88 10.26
CA LEU A 123 -22.01 11.42 9.88
C LEU A 123 -23.12 10.37 9.91
N LEU A 124 -22.82 9.12 9.55
CA LEU A 124 -23.81 8.06 9.35
C LEU A 124 -23.95 7.10 10.55
N LEU A 125 -22.90 6.89 11.35
CA LEU A 125 -22.88 5.85 12.39
C LEU A 125 -22.78 6.45 13.81
N GLU A 126 -23.32 5.72 14.78
CA GLU A 126 -23.27 6.14 16.19
C GLU A 126 -21.86 5.94 16.76
N ASN A 127 -21.37 6.93 17.52
CA ASN A 127 -20.08 6.85 18.20
C ASN A 127 -20.15 5.92 19.41
N ARG A 128 -19.93 4.62 19.18
CA ARG A 128 -19.82 3.58 20.22
C ARG A 128 -18.74 2.56 19.86
N GLY A 129 -18.07 2.05 20.91
CA GLY A 129 -17.17 0.89 20.82
C GLY A 129 -15.70 1.18 21.17
N PRO A 130 -14.86 0.13 21.19
CA PRO A 130 -13.46 0.20 21.64
C PRO A 130 -12.52 0.90 20.65
N VAL A 131 -12.81 0.85 19.35
CA VAL A 131 -11.94 1.44 18.32
C VAL A 131 -12.24 2.94 18.18
N LYS A 132 -11.30 3.77 18.64
CA LYS A 132 -11.34 5.23 18.52
C LYS A 132 -10.65 5.71 17.24
N LEU A 133 -11.03 6.90 16.78
CA LEU A 133 -10.37 7.62 15.67
C LEU A 133 -8.84 7.70 15.84
N SER A 134 -8.36 7.81 17.08
CA SER A 134 -6.93 7.84 17.39
C SER A 134 -6.17 6.60 16.92
N HIS A 135 -6.76 5.40 17.01
CA HIS A 135 -6.08 4.17 16.59
C HIS A 135 -5.91 4.11 15.06
N LEU A 136 -6.91 4.57 14.32
CA LEU A 136 -6.85 4.69 12.85
C LEU A 136 -5.86 5.77 12.41
N LEU A 137 -5.76 6.89 13.13
CA LEU A 137 -4.76 7.92 12.82
C LEU A 137 -3.33 7.47 13.09
N TRP A 138 -3.11 6.63 14.11
CA TRP A 138 -1.79 6.05 14.41
C TRP A 138 -1.40 4.91 13.47
N GLU A 139 -2.36 4.27 12.81
CA GLU A 139 -2.11 3.27 11.78
C GLU A 139 -1.40 3.88 10.55
N VAL A 140 -1.82 5.07 10.11
CA VAL A 140 -1.25 5.74 8.93
C VAL A 140 0.28 5.88 9.01
N PRO A 141 0.87 6.52 10.05
CA PRO A 141 2.33 6.64 10.14
C PRO A 141 3.03 5.29 10.37
N ALA A 142 2.36 4.30 10.98
CA ALA A 142 2.93 2.96 11.16
C ALA A 142 3.09 2.22 9.82
N VAL A 143 2.12 2.38 8.93
CA VAL A 143 2.00 1.56 7.70
C VAL A 143 2.51 2.29 6.46
N ILE A 144 2.64 3.62 6.47
CA ILE A 144 3.02 4.41 5.28
C ILE A 144 4.32 3.95 4.62
N LEU A 145 5.33 3.55 5.42
CA LEU A 145 6.60 3.05 4.90
C LEU A 145 6.46 1.64 4.30
N ILE A 146 5.58 0.81 4.86
CA ILE A 146 5.26 -0.51 4.30
C ILE A 146 4.50 -0.34 2.99
N ALA A 147 3.55 0.59 2.94
CA ALA A 147 2.82 0.94 1.72
C ALA A 147 3.76 1.48 0.63
N ALA A 148 4.74 2.32 1.01
CA ALA A 148 5.79 2.77 0.09
C ALA A 148 6.63 1.60 -0.44
N ALA A 149 7.03 0.65 0.41
CA ALA A 149 7.77 -0.53 -0.01
C ALA A 149 6.97 -1.41 -1.00
N CYS A 150 5.68 -1.61 -0.72
CA CYS A 150 4.73 -2.28 -1.61
C CYS A 150 4.62 -1.59 -2.98
N MET A 151 4.50 -0.26 -2.99
CA MET A 151 4.42 0.52 -4.22
C MET A 151 5.72 0.47 -5.03
N VAL A 152 6.87 0.69 -4.39
CA VAL A 152 8.18 0.69 -5.05
C VAL A 152 8.53 -0.69 -5.60
N SER A 153 8.25 -1.77 -4.88
CA SER A 153 8.44 -3.14 -5.37
C SER A 153 7.57 -3.43 -6.60
N GLN A 154 6.34 -2.93 -6.65
CA GLN A 154 5.49 -3.10 -7.82
C GLN A 154 6.03 -2.35 -9.04
N ILE A 155 6.48 -1.10 -8.88
CA ILE A 155 7.12 -0.35 -9.97
C ILE A 155 8.37 -1.08 -10.47
N LEU A 156 9.19 -1.61 -9.55
CA LEU A 156 10.37 -2.39 -9.89
C LEU A 156 10.03 -3.61 -10.74
N PHE A 157 9.07 -4.44 -10.31
CA PHE A 157 8.70 -5.63 -11.06
C PHE A 157 8.06 -5.27 -12.41
N MET A 158 7.31 -4.18 -12.47
CA MET A 158 6.80 -3.68 -13.73
C MET A 158 7.92 -3.22 -14.65
N GLU A 159 8.96 -2.55 -14.18
CA GLU A 159 10.08 -2.18 -15.04
C GLU A 159 10.95 -3.39 -15.46
N PHE A 160 11.12 -4.35 -14.55
CA PHE A 160 11.97 -5.51 -14.75
C PHE A 160 11.37 -6.57 -15.67
N PHE A 161 10.09 -6.92 -15.51
CA PHE A 161 9.42 -7.93 -16.35
C PHE A 161 8.61 -7.26 -17.45
N ASP A 162 8.67 -7.73 -18.71
CA ASP A 162 7.96 -7.08 -19.82
C ASP A 162 6.44 -7.30 -19.81
N LYS A 163 5.99 -8.33 -19.08
CA LYS A 163 4.58 -8.73 -18.98
C LYS A 163 3.99 -8.27 -17.64
N THR A 164 2.96 -7.43 -17.69
CA THR A 164 2.30 -6.87 -16.48
C THR A 164 1.79 -7.97 -15.54
N TYR A 165 1.23 -9.07 -16.07
CA TYR A 165 0.71 -10.16 -15.23
C TYR A 165 1.83 -10.84 -14.42
N VAL A 166 3.04 -10.98 -14.99
CA VAL A 166 4.19 -11.58 -14.28
C VAL A 166 4.59 -10.70 -13.10
N SER A 167 4.59 -9.38 -13.30
CA SER A 167 4.85 -8.41 -12.22
C SER A 167 3.86 -8.56 -11.08
N ILE A 168 2.56 -8.61 -11.38
CA ILE A 168 1.50 -8.71 -10.36
C ILE A 168 1.62 -10.03 -9.59
N VAL A 169 1.82 -11.17 -10.29
CA VAL A 169 1.94 -12.49 -9.65
C VAL A 169 3.16 -12.54 -8.73
N LEU A 170 4.30 -12.02 -9.17
CA LEU A 170 5.52 -12.00 -8.34
C LEU A 170 5.38 -11.07 -7.14
N TRP A 171 4.73 -9.93 -7.32
CA TRP A 171 4.44 -9.01 -6.24
C TRP A 171 3.56 -9.67 -5.17
N LEU A 172 2.46 -10.33 -5.58
CA LEU A 172 1.61 -11.10 -4.68
C LEU A 172 2.36 -12.24 -3.99
N ALA A 173 3.24 -12.91 -4.73
CA ALA A 173 4.05 -13.98 -4.16
C ALA A 173 4.98 -13.49 -3.05
N ILE A 174 5.60 -12.32 -3.22
CA ILE A 174 6.55 -11.76 -2.24
C ILE A 174 5.85 -11.21 -1.00
N TRP A 175 4.71 -10.54 -1.17
CA TRP A 175 4.03 -9.87 -0.07
C TRP A 175 3.02 -10.75 0.67
N PHE A 176 2.51 -11.82 0.06
CA PHE A 176 1.47 -12.68 0.66
C PHE A 176 1.84 -14.17 0.68
N LEU A 177 2.34 -14.73 -0.42
CA LEU A 177 2.60 -16.17 -0.50
C LEU A 177 3.82 -16.58 0.34
N ILE A 178 4.98 -15.96 0.12
CA ILE A 178 6.23 -16.26 0.81
C ILE A 178 6.09 -16.06 2.32
N PRO A 179 5.51 -14.95 2.82
CA PRO A 179 5.25 -14.78 4.25
C PRO A 179 4.43 -15.93 4.84
N LYS A 180 3.31 -16.30 4.19
CA LYS A 180 2.43 -17.37 4.68
C LYS A 180 3.12 -18.72 4.68
N VAL A 181 3.84 -19.05 3.60
CA VAL A 181 4.60 -20.32 3.53
C VAL A 181 5.64 -20.39 4.65
N LEU A 182 6.39 -19.31 4.89
CA LEU A 182 7.38 -19.25 5.98
C LEU A 182 6.72 -19.38 7.35
N PHE A 183 5.56 -18.75 7.55
CA PHE A 183 4.80 -18.84 8.79
C PHE A 183 4.29 -20.25 9.04
N TYR A 184 3.69 -20.90 8.05
CA TYR A 184 3.24 -22.30 8.20
C TYR A 184 4.39 -23.26 8.43
N LEU A 185 5.53 -23.05 7.76
CA LEU A 185 6.73 -23.86 7.96
C LEU A 185 7.33 -23.66 9.37
N SER A 186 7.13 -22.49 9.96
CA SER A 186 7.60 -22.19 11.32
C SER A 186 6.94 -23.04 12.40
N PHE A 187 5.75 -23.62 12.17
CA PHE A 187 5.15 -24.58 13.09
C PHE A 187 5.94 -25.90 13.20
N SER A 188 6.75 -26.22 12.19
CA SER A 188 7.62 -27.40 12.20
C SER A 188 9.05 -27.08 12.66
N ILE A 189 9.45 -25.81 12.63
CA ILE A 189 10.83 -25.37 12.87
C ILE A 189 10.80 -24.05 13.65
N ASP A 190 11.03 -24.13 14.96
CA ASP A 190 10.90 -22.98 15.87
C ASP A 190 11.79 -21.78 15.50
N PHE A 191 12.96 -22.04 14.90
CA PHE A 191 13.88 -20.99 14.45
C PHE A 191 13.30 -20.08 13.35
N LEU A 192 12.30 -20.56 12.58
CA LEU A 192 11.68 -19.77 11.51
C LEU A 192 10.66 -18.74 12.05
N ILE A 193 10.15 -18.90 13.27
CA ILE A 193 9.17 -17.99 13.88
C ILE A 193 9.66 -16.53 13.89
N PRO A 194 10.85 -16.19 14.43
CA PRO A 194 11.30 -14.81 14.45
C PRO A 194 11.47 -14.24 13.04
N ILE A 195 11.89 -15.05 12.06
CA ILE A 195 12.07 -14.62 10.66
C ILE A 195 10.72 -14.37 10.00
N ALA A 196 9.74 -15.25 10.22
CA ALA A 196 8.41 -15.13 9.65
C ALA A 196 7.71 -13.86 10.15
N LEU A 197 7.93 -13.45 11.41
CA LEU A 197 7.33 -12.25 12.01
C LEU A 197 7.93 -10.93 11.50
N TRP A 198 9.05 -10.95 10.76
CA TRP A 198 9.59 -9.77 10.08
C TRP A 198 8.88 -9.45 8.76
N PHE A 199 7.93 -10.29 8.32
CA PHE A 199 7.08 -9.98 7.18
C PHE A 199 5.81 -9.25 7.62
N PRO A 200 5.45 -8.10 7.02
CA PRO A 200 4.28 -7.32 7.44
C PRO A 200 2.97 -8.12 7.50
N GLU A 201 2.67 -8.93 6.48
CA GLU A 201 1.46 -9.79 6.46
C GLU A 201 1.39 -10.71 7.68
N ASN A 202 2.51 -11.30 8.10
CA ASN A 202 2.55 -12.20 9.25
C ASN A 202 2.51 -11.41 10.56
N LEU A 203 3.17 -10.24 10.63
CA LEU A 203 3.13 -9.40 11.82
C LEU A 203 1.68 -8.99 12.13
N PHE A 204 0.93 -8.57 11.12
CA PHE A 204 -0.45 -8.10 11.28
C PHE A 204 -1.49 -9.21 11.45
N SER A 205 -1.16 -10.46 11.12
CA SER A 205 -2.07 -11.61 11.29
C SER A 205 -1.80 -12.44 12.55
N THR A 206 -0.76 -12.10 13.31
CA THR A 206 -0.35 -12.82 14.53
C THR A 206 -0.98 -12.19 15.78
N TYR A 207 -0.89 -12.87 16.94
CA TYR A 207 -1.34 -12.43 18.28
C TYR A 207 -0.91 -11.02 18.72
N LEU A 208 0.01 -10.37 18.00
CA LEU A 208 0.42 -8.98 18.23
C LEU A 208 -0.62 -7.96 17.76
N SER A 209 -1.56 -8.36 16.91
CA SER A 209 -2.69 -7.55 16.46
C SER A 209 -3.96 -8.38 16.46
N HIS A 210 -4.87 -8.07 17.39
CA HIS A 210 -6.19 -8.67 17.48
C HIS A 210 -7.21 -7.55 17.53
N ILE A 211 -7.94 -7.40 16.43
CA ILE A 211 -8.91 -6.33 16.25
C ILE A 211 -10.24 -6.99 15.95
N ASN A 212 -11.15 -6.90 16.91
CA ASN A 212 -12.52 -7.36 16.79
C ASN A 212 -13.46 -6.28 17.36
N THR A 213 -14.77 -6.49 17.27
CA THR A 213 -15.77 -5.54 17.79
C THR A 213 -15.68 -5.31 19.31
N GLN A 214 -14.96 -6.15 20.04
CA GLN A 214 -14.79 -6.10 21.49
C GLN A 214 -13.40 -5.68 21.96
N GLU A 215 -12.35 -5.92 21.16
CA GLU A 215 -10.96 -5.66 21.53
C GLU A 215 -10.21 -5.00 20.36
N CYS A 216 -9.42 -3.97 20.68
CA CYS A 216 -8.58 -3.29 19.71
C CYS A 216 -7.13 -3.32 20.22
N ILE A 217 -6.43 -4.41 19.90
CA ILE A 217 -4.99 -4.53 20.13
C ILE A 217 -4.33 -4.36 18.78
N THR A 218 -3.67 -3.22 18.57
CA THR A 218 -2.92 -3.00 17.33
C THR A 218 -1.43 -3.28 17.55
N ALA A 219 -0.76 -3.77 16.50
CA ALA A 219 0.68 -4.04 16.58
C ALA A 219 1.49 -2.77 16.91
N TRP A 220 0.97 -1.58 16.57
CA TRP A 220 1.64 -0.30 16.75
C TRP A 220 1.24 0.46 18.04
N ASP A 221 0.33 -0.07 18.86
CA ASP A 221 0.05 0.51 20.18
C ASP A 221 1.27 0.37 21.12
N THR A 222 2.14 -0.62 20.88
CA THR A 222 3.40 -0.75 21.60
C THR A 222 4.54 -0.01 20.88
N SER A 223 5.40 0.67 21.64
CA SER A 223 6.58 1.35 21.08
C SER A 223 7.48 0.39 20.28
N GLN A 224 7.66 -0.84 20.78
CA GLN A 224 8.45 -1.86 20.09
C GLN A 224 7.80 -2.29 18.76
N GLY A 225 6.48 -2.47 18.72
CA GLY A 225 5.79 -2.86 17.50
C GLY A 225 5.74 -1.73 16.46
N MET A 226 5.56 -0.47 16.88
CA MET A 226 5.70 0.69 16.00
C MET A 226 7.09 0.76 15.35
N ILE A 227 8.16 0.56 16.14
CA ILE A 227 9.54 0.53 15.63
C ILE A 227 9.72 -0.59 14.61
N ARG A 228 9.16 -1.79 14.86
CA ARG A 228 9.21 -2.89 13.90
C ARG A 228 8.53 -2.54 12.58
N CYS A 229 7.34 -1.94 12.62
CA CYS A 229 6.62 -1.48 11.42
C CYS A 229 7.46 -0.50 10.59
N LEU A 230 8.06 0.49 11.25
CA LEU A 230 8.91 1.49 10.59
C LEU A 230 10.19 0.86 10.01
N ILE A 231 10.83 -0.06 10.73
CA ILE A 231 12.03 -0.76 10.24
C ILE A 231 11.69 -1.62 9.03
N MET A 232 10.62 -2.42 9.07
CA MET A 232 10.25 -3.28 7.94
C MET A 232 9.89 -2.45 6.70
N GLY A 233 9.09 -1.39 6.88
CA GLY A 233 8.73 -0.51 5.77
C GLY A 233 9.92 0.27 5.21
N GLY A 234 10.76 0.83 6.08
CA GLY A 234 11.96 1.57 5.69
C GLY A 234 12.99 0.67 5.01
N ALA A 235 13.30 -0.48 5.61
CA ALA A 235 14.21 -1.46 5.04
C ALA A 235 13.67 -2.00 3.70
N GLY A 236 12.38 -2.35 3.62
CA GLY A 236 11.75 -2.78 2.38
C GLY A 236 11.85 -1.73 1.28
N THR A 237 11.50 -0.48 1.58
CA THR A 237 11.59 0.64 0.63
C THR A 237 13.00 0.83 0.12
N LEU A 238 14.00 0.81 1.02
CA LEU A 238 15.42 0.93 0.65
C LEU A 238 15.89 -0.26 -0.19
N LEU A 239 15.56 -1.49 0.23
CA LEU A 239 15.94 -2.72 -0.47
C LEU A 239 15.41 -2.74 -1.90
N PHE A 240 14.13 -2.44 -2.11
CA PHE A 240 13.54 -2.42 -3.46
C PHE A 240 14.04 -1.24 -4.30
N THR A 241 14.28 -0.08 -3.68
CA THR A 241 14.87 1.07 -4.40
C THR A 241 16.28 0.75 -4.87
N LEU A 242 17.14 0.22 -3.99
CA LEU A 242 18.52 -0.17 -4.34
C LEU A 242 18.54 -1.30 -5.37
N SER A 243 17.67 -2.30 -5.20
CA SER A 243 17.51 -3.40 -6.17
C SER A 243 17.13 -2.86 -7.55
N GLY A 244 16.21 -1.91 -7.63
CA GLY A 244 15.88 -1.23 -8.89
C GLY A 244 17.06 -0.49 -9.51
N LEU A 245 17.83 0.25 -8.71
CA LEU A 245 19.01 0.96 -9.21
C LEU A 245 20.08 0.02 -9.79
N VAL A 246 20.23 -1.18 -9.23
CA VAL A 246 21.21 -2.19 -9.67
C VAL A 246 20.69 -2.99 -10.88
N LEU A 247 19.49 -3.54 -10.79
CA LEU A 247 18.91 -4.42 -11.81
C LEU A 247 18.64 -3.66 -13.12
N LEU A 248 18.11 -2.44 -13.02
CA LEU A 248 17.78 -1.62 -14.20
C LEU A 248 19.00 -0.98 -14.85
N LYS A 249 20.18 -1.03 -14.20
CA LYS A 249 21.45 -0.62 -14.82
C LYS A 249 21.92 -1.63 -15.87
N LYS A 250 21.65 -2.93 -15.66
CA LYS A 250 22.14 -4.03 -16.51
C LYS A 250 21.16 -4.44 -17.61
N LYS A 251 19.94 -3.90 -17.60
CA LYS A 251 18.91 -4.26 -18.58
C LYS A 251 19.11 -3.44 -19.86
N ASP A 252 19.79 -4.03 -20.83
CA ASP A 252 19.87 -3.53 -22.20
C ASP A 252 18.52 -3.70 -22.92
N LEU A 253 18.32 -2.92 -24.00
CA LEU A 253 17.06 -2.68 -24.72
C LEU A 253 16.33 -3.93 -25.20
#